data_AF-A0A7S1JPX0-F1
#
_entry.id   AF-A0A7S1JPX0-F1
#
_cell.length_a   1.000
_cell.length_b   1.000
_cell.length_c   1.000
_cell.angle_alpha   90.00
_cell.angle_beta   90.00
_cell.angle_gamma   90.00
#
_symmetry.space_group_name_H-M   'P 1'
#
loop_
_entity.id
_entity.type
_entity.pdbx_description
1 polymer ?
#
loop_
_entity_poly.entity_id
_entity_poly.type
_entity_poly.pdbx_seq_one_letter_code
_entity_poly.pdbx_strand_id
1 'polypeptide(L)'
;REQWVDNVKGGHRERSRLLLLPPYVHVKELRRMVQMEPASMMKACNVRLVQRRYLWNDTQGRQWETVSKAKVAVPYELAAHAAEMFNFRPRKVDPEPYWTRDDFPQSEKAIPVVAVLGHINHGKTTLIDTIQGTCAAAHEPGSITQRIR
;
A
#
# COMPACT_ATOMS: atom_id res chain seq x y z
N ARG A 1 3.61 -28.91 21.09
CA ARG A 1 4.98 -28.89 21.66
C ARG A 1 5.83 -28.04 20.74
N GLU A 2 6.06 -26.82 21.18
CA GLU A 2 6.95 -25.85 20.56
C GLU A 2 8.37 -26.40 20.55
N GLN A 3 9.10 -26.21 19.44
CA GLN A 3 10.57 -26.28 19.41
C GLN A 3 11.06 -25.78 18.05
N TRP A 4 11.20 -24.46 17.92
CA TRP A 4 12.07 -23.83 16.92
C TRP A 4 12.68 -22.58 17.56
N VAL A 5 13.56 -22.81 18.53
CA VAL A 5 14.52 -21.82 18.98
C VAL A 5 15.89 -22.48 18.89
N ASP A 6 16.86 -21.69 18.43
CA ASP A 6 18.29 -21.98 18.31
C ASP A 6 18.78 -22.66 17.03
N ASN A 7 19.04 -21.83 16.03
CA ASN A 7 20.35 -21.82 15.36
C ASN A 7 20.56 -20.51 14.59
N VAL A 8 20.81 -19.42 15.32
CA VAL A 8 21.36 -18.17 14.75
C VAL A 8 22.83 -18.06 15.12
N LYS A 9 23.67 -18.83 14.43
CA LYS A 9 25.12 -18.57 14.34
C LYS A 9 25.61 -18.94 12.95
N GLY A 10 25.88 -17.94 12.12
CA GLY A 10 26.53 -18.14 10.83
C GLY A 10 26.24 -17.03 9.84
N GLY A 11 27.01 -15.94 9.90
CA GLY A 11 27.06 -14.96 8.83
C GLY A 11 27.68 -15.58 7.58
N HIS A 12 26.83 -16.04 6.67
CA HIS A 12 27.19 -16.22 5.26
C HIS A 12 26.15 -15.51 4.40
N ARG A 13 26.62 -14.79 3.39
CA ARG A 13 25.82 -14.15 2.34
C ARG A 13 25.07 -15.23 1.56
N GLU A 14 24.00 -15.74 2.12
CA GLU A 14 22.97 -16.40 1.34
C GLU A 14 22.18 -15.27 0.67
N ARG A 15 22.68 -14.81 -0.49
CA ARG A 15 21.85 -14.04 -1.42
C ARG A 15 20.81 -15.00 -1.97
N SER A 16 19.85 -15.38 -1.15
CA SER A 16 18.66 -16.07 -1.58
C SER A 16 18.11 -15.26 -2.74
N ARG A 17 18.10 -15.85 -3.94
CA ARG A 17 17.52 -15.19 -5.13
C ARG A 17 16.02 -14.93 -4.93
N LEU A 18 15.43 -15.45 -3.85
CA LEU A 18 14.06 -15.19 -3.43
C LEU A 18 13.87 -13.72 -3.05
N LEU A 19 12.91 -13.06 -3.70
CA LEU A 19 12.52 -11.68 -3.44
C LEU A 19 11.06 -11.64 -3.02
N LEU A 20 10.79 -11.27 -1.77
CA LEU A 20 9.41 -11.13 -1.27
C LEU A 20 8.87 -9.77 -1.67
N LEU A 21 7.77 -9.74 -2.42
CA LEU A 21 7.17 -8.51 -2.92
C LEU A 21 5.69 -8.40 -2.50
N PRO A 22 5.26 -7.24 -2.00
CA PRO A 22 3.84 -6.95 -1.79
C PRO A 22 3.07 -6.83 -3.11
N PRO A 23 1.73 -6.77 -3.07
CA PRO A 23 0.87 -6.60 -4.25
C PRO A 23 1.20 -5.35 -5.08
N TYR A 24 1.68 -4.28 -4.44
CA TYR A 24 2.14 -3.05 -5.10
C TYR A 24 3.49 -2.64 -4.52
N VAL A 25 4.44 -2.28 -5.40
CA VAL A 25 5.82 -1.94 -5.02
C VAL A 25 6.23 -0.63 -5.66
N HIS A 26 6.86 0.25 -4.89
CA HIS A 26 7.49 1.43 -5.47
C HIS A 26 8.75 1.05 -6.26
N VAL A 27 8.88 1.56 -7.49
CA VAL A 27 10.05 1.29 -8.36
C VAL A 27 11.36 1.71 -7.67
N LYS A 28 11.31 2.74 -6.83
CA LYS A 28 12.44 3.19 -6.00
C LYS A 28 12.89 2.15 -4.97
N GLU A 29 11.98 1.35 -4.44
CA GLU A 29 12.26 0.30 -3.46
C GLU A 29 12.71 -0.96 -4.18
N LEU A 30 12.03 -1.35 -5.26
CA LEU A 30 12.39 -2.49 -6.09
C LEU A 30 13.84 -2.38 -6.61
N ARG A 31 14.25 -1.21 -7.11
CA ARG A 31 15.65 -1.01 -7.54
C ARG A 31 16.66 -1.15 -6.41
N ARG A 32 16.29 -0.82 -5.17
CA ARG A 32 17.18 -0.93 -4.01
C ARG A 32 17.33 -2.39 -3.60
N MET A 33 16.24 -3.15 -3.66
CA MET A 33 16.24 -4.60 -3.41
C MET A 33 17.10 -5.35 -4.43
N VAL A 34 16.94 -5.01 -5.72
CA VAL A 34 17.67 -5.64 -6.83
C VAL A 34 19.07 -5.01 -7.07
N GLN A 35 19.38 -3.88 -6.40
CA GLN A 35 20.62 -3.10 -6.58
C GLN A 35 20.87 -2.65 -8.04
N MET A 36 19.84 -2.06 -8.66
CA MET A 36 19.84 -1.63 -10.06
C MET A 36 19.78 -0.11 -10.22
N GLU A 37 20.25 0.39 -11.36
CA GLU A 37 20.07 1.79 -11.76
C GLU A 37 18.57 2.15 -11.89
N PRO A 38 18.14 3.35 -11.43
CA PRO A 38 16.76 3.80 -11.58
C PRO A 38 16.22 3.72 -13.01
N ALA A 39 17.00 4.13 -14.01
CA ALA A 39 16.55 4.14 -15.41
C ALA A 39 16.28 2.72 -15.93
N SER A 40 17.21 1.79 -15.67
CA SER A 40 17.07 0.38 -16.03
C SER A 40 15.86 -0.26 -15.36
N MET A 41 15.62 0.02 -14.07
CA MET A 41 14.47 -0.53 -13.35
C MET A 41 13.13 0.06 -13.84
N MET A 42 13.09 1.36 -14.17
CA MET A 42 11.90 1.98 -14.76
C MET A 42 11.55 1.35 -16.11
N LYS A 43 12.56 1.15 -16.96
CA LYS A 43 12.40 0.51 -18.27
C LYS A 43 11.93 -0.94 -18.13
N ALA A 44 12.52 -1.67 -17.19
CA ALA A 44 12.14 -3.05 -16.85
C ALA A 44 10.69 -3.16 -16.33
N CYS A 45 10.19 -2.14 -15.64
CA CYS A 45 8.80 -2.06 -15.16
C CYS A 45 7.83 -1.46 -16.20
N ASN A 46 8.23 -1.32 -17.47
CA ASN A 46 7.45 -0.69 -18.54
C ASN A 46 7.00 0.76 -18.25
N VAL A 47 7.74 1.48 -17.41
CA VAL A 47 7.48 2.89 -17.10
C VAL A 47 8.10 3.76 -18.18
N ARG A 48 7.29 4.60 -18.82
CA ARG A 48 7.70 5.54 -19.87
C ARG A 48 7.71 6.97 -19.34
N LEU A 49 8.68 7.77 -19.76
CA LEU A 49 8.72 9.21 -19.47
C LEU A 49 8.23 9.96 -20.71
N VAL A 50 7.06 10.59 -20.63
CA VAL A 50 6.47 11.39 -21.72
C VAL A 50 6.09 12.75 -21.15
N GLN A 51 6.51 13.84 -21.81
CA GLN A 51 6.15 15.22 -21.39
C GLN A 51 6.38 15.48 -19.88
N ARG A 52 7.51 15.02 -19.32
CA ARG A 52 7.89 15.14 -17.90
C ARG A 52 6.97 14.39 -16.91
N ARG A 53 6.17 13.44 -17.40
CA ARG A 53 5.35 12.52 -16.59
C ARG A 53 5.79 11.08 -16.80
N TYR A 54 5.79 10.30 -15.73
CA TYR A 54 5.99 8.87 -15.76
C TYR A 54 4.64 8.19 -15.97
N LEU A 55 4.54 7.35 -16.99
CA LEU A 55 3.34 6.60 -17.34
C LEU A 55 3.62 5.09 -17.30
N TRP A 56 2.68 4.33 -16.78
CA TRP A 56 2.73 2.87 -16.76
C TRP A 56 1.31 2.33 -16.75
N ASN A 57 1.16 1.06 -17.11
CA ASN A 57 -0.14 0.40 -17.14
C ASN A 57 -0.22 -0.64 -16.03
N ASP A 58 -1.41 -0.81 -15.46
CA ASP A 58 -1.74 -1.91 -14.56
C ASP A 58 -2.01 -3.21 -15.35
N THR A 59 -2.07 -4.33 -14.65
CA THR A 59 -2.48 -5.64 -15.19
C THR A 59 -3.85 -5.63 -15.87
N GLN A 60 -4.73 -4.72 -15.44
CA GLN A 60 -6.06 -4.50 -16.00
C GLN A 60 -6.06 -3.50 -17.19
N GLY A 61 -4.89 -3.05 -17.67
CA GLY A 61 -4.79 -2.09 -18.77
C GLY A 61 -5.08 -0.63 -18.42
N ARG A 62 -5.32 -0.32 -17.13
CA ARG A 62 -5.49 1.07 -16.65
C ARG A 62 -4.16 1.80 -16.72
N GLN A 63 -4.16 2.99 -17.32
CA GLN A 63 -2.98 3.84 -17.40
C GLN A 63 -2.86 4.73 -16.15
N TRP A 64 -1.70 4.70 -15.51
CA TRP A 64 -1.34 5.53 -14.38
C TRP A 64 -0.33 6.59 -14.80
N GLU A 65 -0.37 7.75 -14.16
CA GLU A 65 0.61 8.80 -14.36
C GLU A 65 1.09 9.45 -13.06
N THR A 66 2.35 9.91 -13.04
CA THR A 66 2.87 10.75 -11.97
C THR A 66 3.99 11.67 -12.45
N VAL A 67 4.15 12.82 -11.81
CA VAL A 67 5.28 13.73 -12.06
C VAL A 67 6.53 13.31 -11.27
N SER A 68 6.34 12.65 -10.12
CA SER A 68 7.43 12.31 -9.22
C SER A 68 7.92 10.88 -9.43
N LYS A 69 9.20 10.72 -9.76
CA LYS A 69 9.87 9.42 -9.86
C LYS A 69 9.72 8.54 -8.60
N ALA A 70 9.55 9.16 -7.43
CA ALA A 70 9.44 8.44 -6.16
C ALA A 70 8.04 7.86 -5.93
N LYS A 71 7.02 8.38 -6.62
CA LYS A 71 5.62 7.98 -6.48
C LYS A 71 5.20 6.91 -7.48
N VAL A 72 6.11 6.47 -8.37
CA VAL A 72 5.83 5.39 -9.30
C VAL A 72 5.70 4.08 -8.52
N ALA A 73 4.49 3.53 -8.50
CA ALA A 73 4.14 2.26 -7.86
C ALA A 73 3.59 1.31 -8.91
N VAL A 74 4.18 0.12 -9.01
CA VAL A 74 3.81 -0.88 -10.01
C VAL A 74 3.18 -2.10 -9.33
N PRO A 75 2.24 -2.78 -10.00
CA PRO A 75 1.68 -4.05 -9.52
C PRO A 75 2.75 -5.14 -9.44
N TYR A 76 2.47 -6.15 -8.61
CA TYR A 76 3.34 -7.30 -8.37
C TYR A 76 3.82 -7.94 -9.67
N GLU A 77 2.96 -8.09 -10.66
CA GLU A 77 3.26 -8.79 -11.92
C GLU A 77 4.36 -8.08 -12.72
N LEU A 78 4.34 -6.74 -12.76
CA LEU A 78 5.39 -5.94 -13.41
C LEU A 78 6.68 -5.95 -12.58
N ALA A 79 6.56 -5.85 -11.26
CA ALA A 79 7.71 -5.91 -10.35
C ALA A 79 8.40 -7.29 -10.41
N ALA A 80 7.61 -8.35 -10.51
CA ALA A 80 8.05 -9.73 -10.63
C ALA A 80 8.79 -9.95 -11.95
N HIS A 81 8.20 -9.53 -13.08
CA HIS A 81 8.85 -9.59 -14.38
C HIS A 81 10.18 -8.82 -14.38
N ALA A 82 10.18 -7.61 -13.81
CA ALA A 82 11.39 -6.81 -13.66
C ALA A 82 12.47 -7.53 -12.83
N ALA A 83 12.10 -8.16 -11.72
CA ALA A 83 13.02 -8.90 -10.86
C ALA A 83 13.56 -10.18 -11.53
N GLU A 84 12.72 -10.90 -12.27
CA GLU A 84 13.08 -12.13 -13.01
C GLU A 84 14.15 -11.86 -14.07
N MET A 85 14.04 -10.72 -14.79
CA MET A 85 15.08 -10.29 -15.74
C MET A 85 16.47 -10.14 -15.09
N PHE A 86 16.51 -9.92 -13.78
CA PHE A 86 17.76 -9.81 -13.02
C PHE A 86 18.09 -11.07 -12.19
N ASN A 87 17.53 -12.22 -12.56
CA ASN A 87 17.74 -13.53 -11.92
C ASN A 87 17.24 -13.64 -10.48
N PHE A 88 16.27 -12.81 -10.08
CA PHE A 88 15.55 -12.99 -8.81
C PHE A 88 14.30 -13.86 -9.03
N ARG A 89 13.86 -14.53 -7.98
CA ARG A 89 12.63 -15.32 -7.90
C ARG A 89 11.63 -14.55 -7.02
N PRO A 90 10.73 -13.77 -7.61
CA PRO A 90 9.75 -13.01 -6.85
C PRO A 90 8.72 -13.96 -6.22
N ARG A 91 8.29 -13.67 -5.00
CA ARG A 91 7.17 -14.32 -4.33
C ARG A 91 6.24 -13.26 -3.78
N LYS A 92 4.97 -13.31 -4.19
CA LYS A 92 3.92 -12.43 -3.68
C LYS A 92 3.70 -12.74 -2.21
N VAL A 93 3.83 -11.72 -1.37
CA VAL A 93 3.49 -11.76 0.06
C VAL A 93 2.54 -10.62 0.29
N ASP A 94 1.27 -10.96 0.57
CA ASP A 94 0.32 -9.95 1.01
C ASP A 94 0.59 -9.64 2.49
N PRO A 95 0.93 -8.40 2.86
CA PRO A 95 1.03 -8.04 4.28
C PRO A 95 -0.34 -8.02 4.97
N GLU A 96 -1.44 -7.94 4.21
CA GLU A 96 -2.78 -7.96 4.78
C GLU A 96 -3.20 -9.40 5.12
N PRO A 97 -3.68 -9.65 6.36
CA PRO A 97 -4.26 -10.94 6.70
C PRO A 97 -5.43 -11.26 5.77
N TYR A 98 -5.48 -12.50 5.29
CA TYR A 98 -6.59 -12.98 4.46
C TYR A 98 -7.80 -13.24 5.36
N TRP A 99 -8.70 -12.27 5.43
CA TRP A 99 -9.99 -12.44 6.10
C TRP A 99 -10.99 -13.10 5.14
N THR A 100 -11.54 -14.23 5.55
CA THR A 100 -12.70 -14.85 4.93
C THR A 100 -13.99 -14.33 5.57
N ARG A 101 -15.14 -14.54 4.90
CA ARG A 101 -16.44 -14.16 5.48
C ARG A 101 -16.73 -14.90 6.80
N ASP A 102 -16.14 -16.08 6.98
CA ASP A 102 -16.31 -16.90 8.18
C ASP A 102 -15.47 -16.39 9.36
N ASP A 103 -14.45 -15.58 9.13
CA ASP A 103 -13.65 -14.94 10.18
C ASP A 103 -14.42 -13.82 10.91
N PHE A 104 -15.54 -13.37 10.32
CA PHE A 104 -16.41 -12.36 10.92
C PHE A 104 -17.66 -13.03 11.49
N PRO A 105 -17.85 -13.03 12.83
CA PRO A 105 -19.08 -13.56 13.39
C PRO A 105 -20.28 -12.75 12.88
N GLN A 106 -21.13 -13.39 12.08
CA GLN A 106 -22.41 -12.82 11.65
C GLN A 106 -23.37 -12.82 12.84
N SER A 107 -23.20 -11.84 13.72
CA SER A 107 -24.10 -11.60 14.84
C SER A 107 -25.26 -10.74 14.37
N GLU A 108 -26.49 -11.18 14.60
CA GLU A 108 -27.69 -10.34 14.45
C GLU A 108 -27.66 -9.07 15.32
N LYS A 109 -26.77 -9.03 16.33
CA LYS A 109 -26.56 -7.89 17.24
C LYS A 109 -25.35 -7.01 16.85
N ALA A 110 -24.84 -7.11 15.63
CA ALA A 110 -23.73 -6.26 15.20
C ALA A 110 -24.14 -4.78 15.22
N ILE A 111 -23.35 -3.94 15.90
CA ILE A 111 -23.55 -2.49 15.89
C ILE A 111 -22.86 -1.93 14.64
N PRO A 112 -23.58 -1.21 13.76
CA PRO A 112 -22.97 -0.62 12.58
C PRO A 112 -21.98 0.47 12.99
N VAL A 113 -20.72 0.31 12.56
CA VAL A 113 -19.68 1.33 12.75
C VAL A 113 -19.51 2.09 11.45
N VAL A 114 -19.63 3.42 11.50
CA VAL A 114 -19.55 4.30 10.34
C VAL A 114 -18.47 5.35 10.57
N ALA A 115 -17.61 5.55 9.58
CA ALA A 115 -16.63 6.63 9.56
C ALA A 115 -16.98 7.65 8.47
N VAL A 116 -16.97 8.95 8.81
CA VAL A 116 -17.26 10.05 7.89
C VAL A 116 -15.94 10.74 7.52
N LEU A 117 -15.52 10.59 6.26
CA LEU A 117 -14.27 11.15 5.72
C LEU A 117 -14.57 12.18 4.62
N GLY A 118 -13.64 13.11 4.39
CA GLY A 118 -13.80 14.15 3.37
C GLY A 118 -12.93 15.38 3.60
N HIS A 119 -12.89 16.29 2.62
CA HIS A 119 -12.08 17.51 2.65
C HIS A 119 -12.45 18.44 3.83
N ILE A 120 -11.53 19.31 4.23
CA ILE A 120 -11.77 20.30 5.29
C ILE A 120 -12.98 21.17 4.94
N ASN A 121 -13.79 21.55 5.94
CA ASN A 121 -14.98 22.40 5.80
C ASN A 121 -16.15 21.84 4.95
N HIS A 122 -16.17 20.54 4.66
CA HIS A 122 -17.31 19.90 3.99
C HIS A 122 -18.43 19.45 4.96
N GLY A 123 -18.54 20.05 6.14
CA GLY A 123 -19.66 19.80 7.06
C GLY A 123 -19.71 18.43 7.74
N LYS A 124 -18.61 17.65 7.74
CA LYS A 124 -18.55 16.32 8.38
C LYS A 124 -19.00 16.34 9.85
N THR A 125 -18.49 17.29 10.61
CA THR A 125 -18.79 17.46 12.04
C THR A 125 -20.23 17.88 12.24
N THR A 126 -20.74 18.81 11.42
CA THR A 126 -22.13 19.26 11.42
C THR A 126 -23.11 18.12 11.12
N LEU A 127 -22.75 17.21 10.21
CA LEU A 127 -23.55 16.03 9.90
C LEU A 127 -23.66 15.10 11.12
N ILE A 128 -22.54 14.81 11.78
CA ILE A 128 -22.53 13.96 12.99
C ILE A 128 -23.31 14.64 14.12
N ASP A 129 -23.12 15.94 14.32
CA ASP A 129 -23.83 16.75 15.31
C ASP A 129 -25.34 16.70 15.10
N THR A 130 -25.80 16.82 13.86
CA THR A 130 -27.23 16.77 13.51
C THR A 130 -27.83 15.41 13.83
N ILE A 131 -27.10 14.32 13.58
CA ILE A 131 -27.54 12.95 13.88
C ILE A 131 -27.58 12.69 15.39
N GLN A 132 -26.60 13.21 16.13
CA GLN A 132 -26.48 13.01 17.57
C GLN A 132 -27.31 14.00 18.40
N GLY A 133 -27.88 15.04 17.79
CA GLY A 133 -28.55 16.14 18.50
C GLY A 133 -27.57 16.99 19.32
N THR A 134 -26.29 17.02 18.93
CA THR A 134 -25.24 17.78 19.61
C THR A 134 -24.86 19.02 18.79
N CYS A 135 -24.11 19.94 19.41
CA CYS A 135 -23.62 21.15 18.74
C CYS A 135 -22.13 21.33 19.02
N ALA A 136 -21.34 20.29 18.79
CA ALA A 136 -19.94 20.32 19.14
C ALA A 136 -19.10 21.13 18.15
N ALA A 137 -19.46 21.18 16.87
CA ALA A 137 -18.79 21.98 15.85
C ALA A 137 -18.69 23.47 16.23
N ALA A 138 -19.72 24.02 16.88
CA ALA A 138 -19.73 25.41 17.34
C ALA A 138 -18.77 25.68 18.52
N HIS A 139 -18.39 24.63 19.25
CA HIS A 139 -17.54 24.72 20.45
C HIS A 139 -16.13 24.16 20.20
N GLU A 140 -15.81 23.75 18.97
CA GLU A 140 -14.49 23.23 18.63
C GLU A 140 -13.45 24.35 18.48
N PRO A 141 -12.29 24.25 19.16
CA PRO A 141 -11.22 25.22 19.02
C PRO A 141 -10.78 25.37 17.57
N GLY A 142 -10.81 26.60 17.07
CA GLY A 142 -10.41 26.90 15.69
C GLY A 142 -11.34 26.35 14.63
N SER A 143 -12.58 25.96 14.98
CA SER A 143 -13.60 25.44 14.05
C SER A 143 -13.14 24.21 13.26
N ILE A 144 -12.24 23.40 13.84
CA ILE A 144 -11.67 22.19 13.23
C ILE A 144 -11.74 21.03 14.22
N THR A 145 -12.24 19.89 13.76
CA THR A 145 -12.25 18.65 14.53
C THR A 145 -10.85 18.04 14.56
N GLN A 146 -10.21 18.08 15.74
CA GLN A 146 -8.83 17.58 15.95
C GLN A 146 -8.76 16.21 16.65
N ARG A 147 -9.89 15.69 17.14
CA ARG A 147 -9.96 14.41 17.85
C ARG A 147 -10.93 13.47 17.15
N ILE A 148 -10.57 12.18 17.12
CA ILE A 148 -11.49 11.10 16.78
C ILE A 148 -12.48 10.99 17.92
N ARG A 149 -13.77 10.88 17.58
CA ARG A 149 -14.87 10.72 18.51
C ARG A 149 -15.60 9.42 18.22
#